data_AF-A0A430B9M7-F1
#
_entry.id   AF-A0A430B9M7-F1
#
_cell.length_a   1.000
_cell.length_b   1.000
_cell.length_c   1.000
_cell.angle_alpha   90.00
_cell.angle_beta   90.00
_cell.angle_gamma   90.00
#
_symmetry.space_group_name_H-M   'P 1'
#
loop_
_entity.id
_entity.type
_entity.pdbx_description
1 polymer ?
#
loop_
_entity_poly.entity_id
_entity_poly.type
_entity_poly.pdbx_seq_one_letter_code
_entity_poly.pdbx_strand_id
1 'polypeptide(L)'
;MTARAAQLVMTLALRCLPRDGNDWGRAMLAEFDMARRDGKPLGFAFGCLIAGWRRLPFHSEGQFALVRHALVLGLIVPIATFHLGCALSGAKFMLSGHDHYHAMLMAGGVRGHVLADAYLAATPALTMLLLLLGAAHLVVAWSILDGRWRRAAIIWLVAAAIAAAIVGIIVTSIPGAGGSAIQFAALAIELTAIPLLARWQRPVPVYPI
;
A
#
# COMPACT_ATOMS: atom_id res chain seq x y z
N MET A 1 24.21 -1.70 27.28
CA MET A 1 23.37 -1.91 26.08
C MET A 1 21.88 -1.74 26.37
N THR A 2 21.38 -2.19 27.52
CA THR A 2 19.96 -2.08 27.94
C THR A 2 19.43 -0.64 28.04
N ALA A 3 20.24 0.33 28.47
CA ALA A 3 19.80 1.72 28.61
C ALA A 3 19.44 2.41 27.28
N ARG A 4 20.23 2.19 26.22
CA ARG A 4 19.94 2.72 24.87
C ARG A 4 18.70 2.06 24.27
N ALA A 5 18.55 0.75 24.45
CA ALA A 5 17.37 0.03 24.02
C ALA A 5 16.10 0.56 24.72
N ALA A 6 16.17 0.78 26.04
CA ALA A 6 15.06 1.34 26.81
C ALA A 6 14.69 2.76 26.36
N GLN A 7 15.67 3.62 26.05
CA GLN A 7 15.42 4.96 25.50
C GLN A 7 14.74 4.93 24.13
N LEU A 8 15.16 4.01 23.25
CA LEU A 8 14.53 3.83 21.94
C LEU A 8 13.07 3.38 22.09
N VAL A 9 12.82 2.38 22.92
CA VAL A 9 11.46 1.89 23.22
C VAL A 9 10.60 3.01 23.83
N MET A 10 11.16 3.80 24.74
CA MET A 10 10.46 4.94 25.35
C MET A 10 10.12 6.02 24.32
N THR A 11 11.04 6.32 23.40
CA THR A 11 10.81 7.27 22.31
C THR A 11 9.67 6.79 21.40
N LEU A 12 9.61 5.48 21.12
CA LEU A 12 8.50 4.89 20.38
C LEU A 12 7.18 5.00 21.14
N ALA A 13 7.18 4.75 22.45
CA ALA A 13 5.99 4.86 23.29
C ALA A 13 5.41 6.29 23.27
N LEU A 14 6.27 7.30 23.37
CA LEU A 14 5.85 8.71 23.31
C LEU A 14 5.26 9.10 21.95
N ARG A 15 5.79 8.55 20.86
CA ARG A 15 5.25 8.77 19.50
C ARG A 15 3.89 8.11 19.27
N CYS A 16 3.48 7.19 20.14
CA CYS A 16 2.15 6.58 20.10
C CYS A 16 1.08 7.43 20.80
N LEU A 17 1.48 8.50 21.50
CA LEU A 17 0.52 9.39 22.17
C LEU A 17 -0.12 10.36 21.18
N PRO A 18 -1.42 10.67 21.34
CA PRO A 18 -2.06 11.73 20.57
C PRO A 18 -1.41 13.08 20.90
N ARG A 19 -1.52 14.05 19.98
CA ARG A 19 -0.99 15.42 20.17
C ARG A 19 -1.43 16.09 21.48
N ASP A 20 -2.63 15.78 21.96
CA ASP A 20 -3.19 16.35 23.19
C ASP A 20 -2.68 15.63 24.46
N GLY A 21 -1.94 14.53 24.32
CA GLY A 21 -1.43 13.69 25.40
C GLY A 21 -0.16 14.22 26.09
N ASN A 22 0.15 15.51 25.96
CA ASN A 22 1.39 16.12 26.46
C ASN A 22 1.61 15.91 27.97
N ASP A 23 0.54 15.91 28.77
CA ASP A 23 0.63 15.66 30.22
C ASP A 23 1.02 14.22 30.52
N TRP A 24 0.45 13.28 29.79
CA TRP A 24 0.73 11.87 29.94
C TRP A 24 2.14 11.52 29.46
N GLY A 25 2.59 12.12 28.36
CA GLY A 25 3.97 11.98 27.88
C GLY A 25 5.01 12.55 28.87
N ARG A 26 4.71 13.70 29.50
CA ARG A 26 5.55 14.27 30.55
C ARG A 26 5.61 13.36 31.79
N ALA A 27 4.47 12.83 32.23
CA ALA A 27 4.42 11.88 33.33
C ALA A 27 5.21 10.59 33.04
N MET A 28 5.03 10.02 31.84
CA MET A 28 5.77 8.83 31.39
C MET A 28 7.30 9.06 31.41
N LEU A 29 7.77 10.22 30.96
CA LEU A 29 9.20 10.56 31.00
C LEU A 29 9.73 10.68 32.43
N ALA A 30 8.98 11.32 33.33
CA ALA A 30 9.36 11.44 34.73
C ALA A 30 9.45 10.07 35.43
N GLU A 31 8.48 9.19 35.18
CA GLU A 31 8.48 7.83 35.70
C GLU A 31 9.57 6.93 35.08
N PHE A 32 9.89 7.13 33.80
CA PHE A 32 11.00 6.43 33.15
C PHE A 32 12.35 6.77 33.78
N ASP A 33 12.56 8.03 34.19
CA ASP A 33 13.77 8.42 34.91
C ASP A 33 13.87 7.77 36.29
N MET A 34 12.75 7.55 36.98
CA MET A 34 12.72 6.77 38.22
C MET A 34 13.03 5.29 37.94
N ALA A 35 12.38 4.67 36.95
CA ALA A 35 12.63 3.28 36.55
C ALA A 35 14.09 3.04 36.11
N ARG A 36 14.76 4.06 35.56
CA ARG A 36 16.18 4.03 35.21
C ARG A 36 17.07 4.01 36.44
N ARG A 37 16.72 4.77 37.50
CA ARG A 37 17.44 4.74 38.79
C ARG A 37 17.26 3.40 39.50
N ASP A 38 16.09 2.79 39.38
CA ASP A 38 15.76 1.49 39.98
C ASP A 38 16.27 0.28 39.19
N GLY A 39 17.04 0.50 38.11
CA GLY A 39 17.64 -0.56 37.31
C GLY A 39 16.65 -1.34 36.42
N LYS A 40 15.40 -0.88 36.26
CA LYS A 40 14.34 -1.52 35.46
C LYS A 40 13.82 -0.67 34.27
N PRO A 41 14.67 0.06 33.52
CA PRO A 41 14.19 1.01 32.51
C PRO A 41 13.48 0.33 31.33
N LEU A 42 13.92 -0.89 30.96
CA LEU A 42 13.46 -1.56 29.74
C LEU A 42 12.05 -2.14 29.91
N GLY A 43 11.74 -2.73 31.08
CA GLY A 43 10.40 -3.22 31.41
C GLY A 43 9.37 -2.09 31.48
N PHE A 44 9.74 -0.96 32.08
CA PHE A 44 8.89 0.23 32.11
C PHE A 44 8.62 0.79 30.71
N ALA A 45 9.67 0.96 29.89
CA ALA A 45 9.53 1.43 28.51
C ALA A 45 8.62 0.52 27.67
N PHE A 46 8.72 -0.81 27.85
CA PHE A 46 7.83 -1.76 27.17
C PHE A 46 6.37 -1.65 27.63
N GLY A 47 6.14 -1.53 28.94
CA GLY A 47 4.80 -1.30 29.49
C GLY A 47 4.16 -0.03 28.93
N CYS A 48 4.96 1.04 28.87
CA CYS A 48 4.61 2.31 28.23
C CYS A 48 4.24 2.15 26.75
N LEU A 49 5.04 1.41 25.99
CA LEU A 49 4.77 1.15 24.57
C LEU A 49 3.47 0.37 24.36
N ILE A 50 3.26 -0.70 25.14
CA ILE A 50 2.03 -1.52 25.08
C ILE A 50 0.80 -0.68 25.44
N ALA A 51 0.90 0.17 26.48
CA ALA A 51 -0.17 1.07 26.86
C ALA A 51 -0.49 2.09 25.76
N GLY A 52 0.53 2.67 25.12
CA GLY A 52 0.37 3.54 23.95
C GLY A 52 -0.31 2.83 22.78
N TRP A 53 0.15 1.62 22.43
CA TRP A 53 -0.46 0.79 21.38
C TRP A 53 -1.92 0.43 21.64
N ARG A 54 -2.27 0.11 22.88
CA ARG A 54 -3.66 -0.14 23.25
C ARG A 54 -4.53 1.09 23.11
N ARG A 55 -3.97 2.30 23.19
CA ARG A 55 -4.72 3.56 23.06
C ARG A 55 -4.86 4.06 21.62
N LEU A 56 -3.94 3.72 20.72
CA LEU A 56 -3.99 4.07 19.29
C LEU A 56 -5.37 3.92 18.62
N PRO A 57 -6.13 2.82 18.79
CA PRO A 57 -7.43 2.66 18.14
C PRO A 57 -8.55 3.53 18.74
N PHE A 58 -8.32 4.18 19.89
CA PHE A 58 -9.35 4.96 20.60
C PHE A 58 -9.29 6.46 20.34
N HIS A 59 -8.29 6.96 19.62
CA HIS A 59 -8.21 8.37 19.21
C HIS A 59 -8.07 8.50 17.69
N SER A 60 -8.61 9.59 17.15
CA SER A 60 -8.72 9.82 15.69
C SER A 60 -7.37 9.78 14.97
N GLU A 61 -6.33 10.39 15.54
CA GLU A 61 -4.97 10.38 14.95
C GLU A 61 -4.39 8.96 14.86
N GLY A 62 -4.66 8.12 15.87
CA GLY A 62 -4.15 6.76 15.94
C GLY A 62 -4.94 5.82 15.03
N GLN A 63 -6.26 5.97 14.96
CA GLN A 63 -7.10 5.28 13.98
C GLN A 63 -6.68 5.59 12.56
N PHE A 64 -6.44 6.88 12.25
CA PHE A 64 -5.95 7.28 10.94
C PHE A 64 -4.59 6.66 10.61
N ALA A 65 -3.66 6.67 11.56
CA ALA A 65 -2.36 6.04 11.39
C ALA A 65 -2.50 4.53 11.14
N LEU A 66 -3.33 3.82 11.92
CA LEU A 66 -3.57 2.39 11.77
C LEU A 66 -4.17 2.06 10.40
N VAL A 67 -5.24 2.75 9.99
CA VAL A 67 -5.89 2.51 8.70
C VAL A 67 -4.95 2.83 7.54
N ARG A 68 -4.15 3.89 7.66
CA ARG A 68 -3.15 4.24 6.65
C ARG A 68 -2.10 3.15 6.47
N HIS A 69 -1.57 2.60 7.56
CA HIS A 69 -0.60 1.49 7.48
C HIS A 69 -1.26 0.19 7.02
N ALA A 70 -2.47 -0.11 7.48
CA ALA A 70 -3.24 -1.27 7.04
C ALA A 70 -3.53 -1.23 5.55
N LEU A 71 -3.91 -0.06 5.00
CA LEU A 71 -4.11 0.12 3.56
C LEU A 71 -2.81 -0.11 2.78
N VAL A 72 -1.71 0.51 3.23
CA VAL A 72 -0.42 0.41 2.55
C VAL A 72 0.09 -1.04 2.55
N LEU A 73 0.11 -1.69 3.71
CA LEU A 73 0.67 -3.03 3.88
C LEU A 73 -0.28 -4.14 3.42
N GLY A 74 -1.58 -3.97 3.64
CA GLY A 74 -2.59 -4.98 3.34
C GLY A 74 -3.12 -4.94 1.92
N LEU A 75 -2.95 -3.80 1.21
CA LEU A 75 -3.48 -3.64 -0.15
C LEU A 75 -2.40 -3.18 -1.14
N ILE A 76 -1.83 -1.99 -0.94
CA ILE A 76 -0.99 -1.35 -1.97
C ILE A 76 0.30 -2.14 -2.23
N VAL A 77 0.99 -2.58 -1.17
CA VAL A 77 2.23 -3.36 -1.29
C VAL A 77 1.98 -4.75 -1.92
N PRO A 78 0.95 -5.52 -1.52
CA PRO A 78 0.57 -6.74 -2.21
C PRO A 78 0.27 -6.53 -3.70
N ILE A 79 -0.50 -5.50 -4.06
CA ILE A 79 -0.79 -5.17 -5.46
C ILE A 79 0.48 -4.82 -6.23
N ALA A 80 1.36 -4.01 -5.65
CA ALA A 80 2.65 -3.70 -6.25
C ALA A 80 3.48 -4.97 -6.50
N THR A 81 3.52 -5.85 -5.51
CA THR A 81 4.27 -7.11 -5.55
C THR A 81 3.70 -8.03 -6.64
N PHE A 82 2.38 -8.11 -6.76
CA PHE A 82 1.70 -8.84 -7.82
C PHE A 82 2.10 -8.32 -9.21
N HIS A 83 2.02 -7.01 -9.44
CA HIS A 83 2.40 -6.42 -10.74
C HIS A 83 3.87 -6.64 -11.09
N LEU A 84 4.77 -6.48 -10.11
CA LEU A 84 6.21 -6.76 -10.31
C LEU A 84 6.45 -8.24 -10.59
N GLY A 85 5.77 -9.15 -9.88
CA GLY A 85 5.82 -10.59 -10.15
C GLY A 85 5.30 -10.94 -11.54
N CYS A 86 4.21 -10.33 -11.98
CA CYS A 86 3.69 -10.47 -13.34
C CYS A 86 4.70 -9.97 -14.38
N ALA A 87 5.32 -8.81 -14.18
CA ALA A 87 6.35 -8.31 -15.08
C ALA A 87 7.56 -9.26 -15.17
N LEU A 88 8.11 -9.68 -14.03
CA LEU A 88 9.29 -10.55 -13.97
C LEU A 88 9.04 -11.95 -14.55
N SER A 89 7.78 -12.39 -14.53
CA SER A 89 7.37 -13.67 -15.12
C SER A 89 6.95 -13.57 -16.59
N GLY A 90 6.99 -12.39 -17.22
CA GLY A 90 6.50 -12.21 -18.59
C GLY A 90 4.98 -12.34 -18.71
N ALA A 91 4.26 -11.79 -17.73
CA ALA A 91 2.80 -11.84 -17.55
C ALA A 91 2.20 -13.24 -17.33
N LYS A 92 3.02 -14.27 -17.06
CA LYS A 92 2.56 -15.65 -16.84
C LYS A 92 1.51 -15.77 -15.73
N PHE A 93 1.72 -15.09 -14.60
CA PHE A 93 0.77 -15.11 -13.47
C PHE A 93 -0.57 -14.47 -13.78
N MET A 94 -0.60 -13.54 -14.74
CA MET A 94 -1.79 -12.79 -15.10
C MET A 94 -2.64 -13.50 -16.16
N LEU A 95 -2.01 -14.38 -16.95
CA LEU A 95 -2.62 -15.05 -18.11
C LEU A 95 -2.67 -16.57 -17.96
N SER A 96 -2.58 -17.10 -16.73
CA SER A 96 -2.62 -18.55 -16.43
C SER A 96 -1.55 -19.38 -17.18
N GLY A 97 -0.38 -18.79 -17.44
CA GLY A 97 0.74 -19.41 -18.16
C GLY A 97 0.85 -18.97 -19.62
N HIS A 98 1.97 -18.33 -19.96
CA HIS A 98 2.27 -17.79 -21.30
C HIS A 98 2.11 -18.84 -22.41
N ASP A 99 2.57 -20.08 -22.14
CA ASP A 99 2.50 -21.19 -23.09
C ASP A 99 1.07 -21.69 -23.30
N HIS A 100 0.27 -21.72 -22.24
CA HIS A 100 -1.13 -22.14 -22.30
C HIS A 100 -1.98 -21.12 -23.05
N TYR A 101 -1.74 -19.83 -22.79
CA TYR A 101 -2.46 -18.74 -23.42
C TYR A 101 -2.09 -18.57 -24.91
N HIS A 102 -0.80 -18.61 -25.23
CA HIS A 102 -0.36 -18.61 -26.63
C HIS A 102 -0.92 -19.84 -27.38
N ALA A 103 -0.85 -21.04 -26.79
CA ALA A 103 -1.42 -22.24 -27.39
C ALA A 103 -2.94 -22.13 -27.60
N MET A 104 -3.68 -21.53 -26.66
CA MET A 104 -5.12 -21.26 -26.79
C MET A 104 -5.42 -20.33 -27.96
N LEU A 105 -4.65 -19.25 -28.13
CA LEU A 105 -4.80 -18.36 -29.29
C LEU A 105 -4.50 -19.11 -30.60
N MET A 106 -3.42 -19.89 -30.65
CA MET A 106 -3.05 -20.68 -31.83
C MET A 106 -4.12 -21.71 -32.20
N ALA A 107 -4.90 -22.21 -31.24
CA ALA A 107 -6.02 -23.12 -31.49
C ALA A 107 -7.24 -22.43 -32.17
N GLY A 108 -7.28 -21.10 -32.20
CA GLY A 108 -8.37 -20.30 -32.79
C GLY A 108 -8.32 -20.12 -34.31
N GLY A 109 -7.48 -20.86 -35.03
CA GLY A 109 -7.31 -20.77 -36.49
C GLY A 109 -6.61 -19.47 -36.94
N VAL A 110 -6.86 -19.02 -38.17
CA VAL A 110 -6.14 -17.87 -38.79
C VAL A 110 -6.23 -16.60 -37.95
N ARG A 111 -7.42 -16.29 -37.40
CA ARG A 111 -7.62 -15.13 -36.51
C ARG A 111 -6.87 -15.30 -35.18
N GLY A 112 -6.81 -16.53 -34.67
CA GLY A 112 -6.06 -16.89 -33.48
C GLY A 112 -4.55 -16.72 -33.64
N HIS A 113 -3.99 -17.12 -34.78
CA HIS A 113 -2.57 -16.90 -35.11
C HIS A 113 -2.20 -15.42 -35.14
N VAL A 114 -3.02 -14.57 -35.78
CA VAL A 114 -2.78 -13.11 -35.81
C VAL A 114 -2.80 -12.51 -34.40
N LEU A 115 -3.71 -12.98 -33.53
CA LEU A 115 -3.78 -12.54 -32.13
C LEU A 115 -2.59 -13.04 -31.30
N ALA A 116 -2.09 -14.25 -31.58
CA ALA A 116 -0.91 -14.82 -30.91
C ALA A 116 0.36 -14.02 -31.24
N ASP A 117 0.56 -13.68 -32.52
CA ASP A 117 1.68 -12.85 -32.97
C ASP A 117 1.60 -11.43 -32.38
N ALA A 118 0.40 -10.83 -32.40
CA ALA A 118 0.17 -9.52 -31.80
C ALA A 118 0.45 -9.52 -30.28
N TYR A 119 0.09 -10.60 -29.59
CA TYR A 119 0.37 -10.76 -28.17
C TYR A 119 1.88 -10.89 -27.88
N LEU A 120 2.60 -11.69 -28.66
CA LEU A 120 4.07 -11.80 -28.54
C LEU A 120 4.74 -10.44 -28.79
N ALA A 121 4.29 -9.70 -29.81
CA ALA A 121 4.78 -8.36 -30.12
C ALA A 121 4.45 -7.33 -29.01
N ALA A 122 3.31 -7.46 -28.34
CA ALA A 122 2.88 -6.59 -27.24
C ALA A 122 3.53 -6.94 -25.88
N THR A 123 4.09 -8.15 -25.74
CA THR A 123 4.64 -8.64 -24.47
C THR A 123 5.69 -7.70 -23.85
N PRO A 124 6.68 -7.16 -24.58
CA PRO A 124 7.65 -6.23 -24.00
C PRO A 124 7.01 -4.96 -23.45
N ALA A 125 6.03 -4.40 -24.18
CA ALA A 125 5.30 -3.22 -23.75
C ALA A 125 4.45 -3.52 -22.50
N LEU A 126 3.76 -4.66 -22.47
CA LEU A 126 2.99 -5.13 -21.33
C LEU A 126 3.87 -5.31 -20.09
N THR A 127 5.05 -5.94 -20.23
CA THR A 127 6.03 -6.09 -19.16
C THR A 127 6.50 -4.74 -18.62
N MET A 128 6.82 -3.79 -19.51
CA MET A 128 7.21 -2.43 -19.10
C MET A 128 6.09 -1.71 -18.35
N LEU A 129 4.85 -1.80 -18.84
CA LEU A 129 3.70 -1.20 -18.15
C LEU A 129 3.47 -1.83 -16.78
N LEU A 130 3.61 -3.15 -16.63
CA LEU A 130 3.50 -3.83 -15.34
C LEU A 130 4.61 -3.43 -14.36
N LEU A 131 5.85 -3.26 -14.84
CA LEU A 131 6.96 -2.74 -14.01
C LEU A 131 6.68 -1.32 -13.53
N LEU A 132 6.30 -0.44 -14.46
CA LEU A 132 5.97 0.95 -14.15
C LEU A 132 4.78 1.03 -13.18
N LEU A 133 3.77 0.17 -13.37
CA LEU A 133 2.61 0.10 -12.50
C LEU A 133 3.02 -0.35 -11.09
N GLY A 134 3.77 -1.44 -10.96
CA GLY A 134 4.27 -1.93 -9.68
C GLY A 134 5.11 -0.87 -8.95
N ALA A 135 6.03 -0.22 -9.66
CA ALA A 135 6.84 0.87 -9.12
C ALA A 135 5.98 2.07 -8.68
N ALA A 136 4.99 2.48 -9.48
CA ALA A 136 4.08 3.56 -9.14
C ALA A 136 3.33 3.28 -7.84
N HIS A 137 2.83 2.06 -7.65
CA HIS A 137 2.17 1.65 -6.39
C HIS A 137 3.12 1.75 -5.18
N LEU A 138 4.39 1.33 -5.31
CA LEU A 138 5.36 1.48 -4.22
C LEU A 138 5.60 2.96 -3.88
N VAL A 139 5.68 3.84 -4.89
CA VAL A 139 5.85 5.28 -4.65
C VAL A 139 4.60 5.90 -4.04
N VAL A 140 3.39 5.45 -4.40
CA VAL A 140 2.14 5.83 -3.74
C VAL A 140 2.18 5.40 -2.27
N ALA A 141 2.51 4.15 -2.00
CA ALA A 141 2.60 3.59 -0.65
C ALA A 141 3.55 4.42 0.23
N TRP A 142 4.75 4.70 -0.29
CA TRP A 142 5.74 5.55 0.36
C TRP A 142 5.20 6.97 0.61
N SER A 143 4.59 7.58 -0.40
CA SER A 143 4.05 8.95 -0.29
C SER A 143 2.91 9.06 0.72
N ILE A 144 2.08 8.02 0.84
CA ILE A 144 1.01 7.94 1.85
C ILE A 144 1.61 7.86 3.26
N LEU A 145 2.60 6.97 3.47
CA LEU A 145 3.27 6.81 4.78
C LEU A 145 4.00 8.10 5.20
N ASP A 146 4.60 8.80 4.24
CA ASP A 146 5.32 10.06 4.45
C ASP A 146 4.37 11.29 4.52
N GLY A 147 3.07 11.09 4.39
CA GLY A 147 2.06 12.16 4.48
C GLY A 147 2.03 13.12 3.28
N ARG A 148 2.72 12.78 2.17
CA ARG A 148 2.75 13.57 0.93
C ARG A 148 1.54 13.26 0.04
N TRP A 149 0.34 13.59 0.51
CA TRP A 149 -0.94 13.24 -0.13
C TRP A 149 -1.10 13.76 -1.56
N ARG A 150 -0.66 14.99 -1.85
CA ARG A 150 -0.69 15.53 -3.22
C ARG A 150 0.17 14.70 -4.18
N ARG A 151 1.36 14.29 -3.73
CA ARG A 151 2.26 13.42 -4.50
C ARG A 151 1.62 12.04 -4.69
N ALA A 152 1.06 11.46 -3.63
CA ALA A 152 0.36 10.18 -3.69
C ALA A 152 -0.79 10.22 -4.72
N ALA A 153 -1.61 11.27 -4.72
CA ALA A 153 -2.72 11.42 -5.66
C ALA A 153 -2.26 11.54 -7.12
N ILE A 154 -1.23 12.33 -7.40
CA ILE A 154 -0.69 12.49 -8.76
C ILE A 154 -0.16 11.14 -9.27
N ILE A 155 0.65 10.46 -8.47
CA ILE A 155 1.25 9.17 -8.89
C ILE A 155 0.18 8.09 -9.02
N TRP A 156 -0.83 8.12 -8.16
CA TRP A 156 -1.97 7.21 -8.26
C TRP A 156 -2.77 7.43 -9.55
N LEU A 157 -2.98 8.68 -10.01
CA LEU A 157 -3.61 8.94 -11.31
C LEU A 157 -2.78 8.37 -12.46
N VAL A 158 -1.44 8.47 -12.39
CA VAL A 158 -0.55 7.84 -13.37
C VAL A 158 -0.68 6.32 -13.32
N ALA A 159 -0.69 5.71 -12.13
CA ALA A 159 -0.90 4.28 -11.95
C ALA A 159 -2.25 3.82 -12.54
N ALA A 160 -3.32 4.57 -12.29
CA ALA A 160 -4.65 4.27 -12.85
C ALA A 160 -4.66 4.34 -14.38
N ALA A 161 -3.98 5.31 -14.99
CA ALA A 161 -3.85 5.41 -16.45
C ALA A 161 -3.06 4.23 -17.04
N ILE A 162 -1.96 3.81 -16.39
CA ILE A 162 -1.18 2.65 -16.80
C ILE A 162 -2.02 1.36 -16.67
N ALA A 163 -2.75 1.20 -15.57
CA ALA A 163 -3.66 0.07 -15.37
C ALA A 163 -4.75 0.01 -16.45
N ALA A 164 -5.35 1.16 -16.81
CA ALA A 164 -6.31 1.25 -17.89
C ALA A 164 -5.72 0.87 -19.25
N ALA A 165 -4.47 1.27 -19.53
CA ALA A 165 -3.77 0.86 -20.76
C ALA A 165 -3.52 -0.64 -20.81
N ILE A 166 -3.08 -1.25 -19.71
CA ILE A 166 -2.91 -2.71 -19.59
C ILE A 166 -4.23 -3.43 -19.84
N VAL A 167 -5.31 -2.99 -19.20
CA VAL A 167 -6.66 -3.54 -19.39
C VAL A 167 -7.09 -3.39 -20.85
N GLY A 168 -6.88 -2.24 -21.47
CA GLY A 168 -7.19 -1.99 -22.87
C GLY A 168 -6.50 -3.00 -23.78
N ILE A 169 -5.17 -3.19 -23.61
CA ILE A 169 -4.39 -4.17 -24.37
C ILE A 169 -4.97 -5.59 -24.21
N ILE A 170 -5.33 -5.99 -22.99
CA ILE A 170 -5.86 -7.34 -22.71
C ILE A 170 -7.24 -7.54 -23.33
N VAL A 171 -8.14 -6.58 -23.17
CA VAL A 171 -9.51 -6.66 -23.69
C VAL A 171 -9.53 -6.66 -25.21
N THR A 172 -8.70 -5.83 -25.86
CA THR A 172 -8.62 -5.81 -27.33
C THR A 172 -7.96 -7.07 -27.89
N SER A 173 -7.04 -7.68 -27.13
CA SER A 173 -6.34 -8.90 -27.55
C SER A 173 -7.13 -10.18 -27.21
N ILE A 174 -8.10 -10.12 -26.30
CA ILE A 174 -8.88 -11.28 -25.86
C ILE A 174 -10.38 -10.97 -25.72
N PRO A 175 -11.18 -11.25 -26.74
CA PRO A 175 -12.63 -11.26 -26.59
C PRO A 175 -13.03 -12.35 -25.58
N GLY A 176 -13.55 -11.97 -24.41
CA GLY A 176 -14.09 -12.92 -23.40
C GLY A 176 -13.14 -13.33 -22.26
N ALA A 177 -11.98 -12.68 -22.09
CA ALA A 177 -11.09 -12.96 -20.96
C ALA A 177 -11.70 -12.57 -19.59
N GLY A 178 -12.31 -13.55 -18.93
CA GLY A 178 -12.66 -13.48 -17.50
C GLY A 178 -11.44 -13.26 -16.58
N GLY A 179 -10.22 -13.49 -17.07
CA GLY A 179 -8.96 -13.31 -16.33
C GLY A 179 -8.63 -11.87 -15.92
N SER A 180 -9.32 -10.87 -16.48
CA SER A 180 -9.14 -9.46 -16.13
C SER A 180 -9.92 -9.01 -14.89
N ALA A 181 -10.84 -9.85 -14.36
CA ALA A 181 -11.74 -9.48 -13.27
C ALA A 181 -10.99 -9.09 -11.98
N ILE A 182 -9.88 -9.74 -11.67
CA ILE A 182 -9.05 -9.43 -10.50
C ILE A 182 -8.42 -8.03 -10.64
N GLN A 183 -7.98 -7.65 -11.84
CA GLN A 183 -7.38 -6.35 -12.09
C GLN A 183 -8.42 -5.22 -12.07
N PHE A 184 -9.63 -5.50 -12.57
CA PHE A 184 -10.77 -4.59 -12.43
C PHE A 184 -11.19 -4.41 -10.96
N ALA A 185 -11.25 -5.49 -10.19
CA ALA A 185 -11.58 -5.44 -8.77
C ALA A 185 -10.52 -4.65 -7.98
N ALA A 186 -9.22 -4.92 -8.23
CA ALA A 186 -8.13 -4.19 -7.59
C ALA A 186 -8.20 -2.68 -7.90
N LEU A 187 -8.38 -2.32 -9.18
CA LEU A 187 -8.49 -0.92 -9.58
C LEU A 187 -9.71 -0.23 -8.96
N ALA A 188 -10.87 -0.91 -8.88
CA ALA A 188 -12.08 -0.38 -8.26
C ALA A 188 -11.90 -0.16 -6.74
N ILE A 189 -11.22 -1.08 -6.06
CA ILE A 189 -10.89 -0.93 -4.63
C ILE A 189 -9.95 0.27 -4.44
N GLU A 190 -8.94 0.44 -5.29
CA GLU A 190 -8.02 1.58 -5.19
C GLU A 190 -8.71 2.93 -5.47
N LEU A 191 -9.59 2.97 -6.48
CA LEU A 191 -10.42 4.12 -6.85
C LEU A 191 -11.35 4.59 -5.72
N THR A 192 -11.67 3.71 -4.77
CA THR A 192 -12.53 4.03 -3.63
C THR A 192 -11.74 4.29 -2.35
N ALA A 193 -10.76 3.44 -2.04
CA ALA A 193 -10.00 3.49 -0.79
C ALA A 193 -9.11 4.75 -0.66
N ILE A 194 -8.41 5.12 -1.74
CA ILE A 194 -7.46 6.25 -1.69
C ILE A 194 -8.17 7.60 -1.54
N PRO A 195 -9.25 7.91 -2.29
CA PRO A 195 -10.01 9.14 -2.08
C PRO A 195 -10.68 9.19 -0.71
N LEU A 196 -11.19 8.07 -0.19
CA LEU A 196 -11.82 8.01 1.12
C LEU A 196 -10.81 8.33 2.24
N LEU A 197 -9.61 7.75 2.17
CA LEU A 197 -8.54 8.03 3.12
C LEU A 197 -8.05 9.48 3.01
N ALA A 198 -7.93 10.02 1.80
CA ALA A 198 -7.55 11.41 1.57
C ALA A 198 -8.62 12.40 2.07
N ARG A 199 -9.90 12.04 2.05
CA ARG A 199 -10.98 12.85 2.64
C ARG A 199 -10.94 12.85 4.16
N TRP A 200 -10.67 11.70 4.78
CA TRP A 200 -10.53 11.60 6.24
C TRP A 200 -9.36 12.41 6.79
N GLN A 201 -8.30 12.60 5.99
CA GLN A 201 -7.17 13.44 6.33
C GLN A 201 -7.49 14.94 6.41
N ARG A 202 -8.56 15.41 5.75
CA ARG A 202 -8.92 16.82 5.79
C ARG A 202 -9.58 17.13 7.14
N PRO A 203 -9.10 18.13 7.90
CA PRO A 203 -9.82 18.57 9.08
C PRO A 203 -11.23 18.98 8.67
N VAL A 204 -12.24 18.52 9.41
CA VAL A 204 -13.61 19.02 9.26
C VAL A 204 -13.56 20.53 9.53
N PRO A 205 -14.06 21.39 8.64
CA PRO A 205 -14.13 22.82 8.91
C PRO A 205 -15.01 23.01 10.15
N VAL A 206 -14.39 23.43 11.26
CA VAL A 206 -15.13 23.91 12.42
C VAL A 206 -15.68 25.26 12.01
N TYR A 207 -16.97 25.31 11.68
CA TYR A 207 -17.66 26.59 11.58
C TYR A 207 -17.65 27.23 12.97
N PRO A 208 -17.12 28.45 13.13
CA PRO A 208 -17.32 29.19 14.37
C PRO A 208 -18.82 29.48 14.49
N ILE A 209 -19.42 29.00 15.59
CA ILE A 209 -20.76 29.39 16.04
C ILE A 209 -20.61 30.66 16.87
#